data_AF-A0A2V9I9J9-F1
#
_entry.id   AF-A0A2V9I9J9-F1
#
_cell.length_a   1.000
_cell.length_b   1.000
_cell.length_c   1.000
_cell.angle_alpha   90.00
_cell.angle_beta   90.00
_cell.angle_gamma   90.00
#
_symmetry.space_group_name_H-M   'P 1'
#
loop_
_entity.id
_entity.type
_entity.pdbx_description
1 polymer ?
#
loop_
_entity_poly.entity_id
_entity_poly.type
_entity_poly.pdbx_seq_one_letter_code
_entity_poly.pdbx_strand_id
1 'polypeptide(L)'
;PYVLEARKRGIIFDVGHGGGSFVFRQAVPAMKQGFTPDSISTDLHRGSMNAGMKDMLNVMSKFLNMGMALPDVILRSTWNPAREIKRTELGHLSAGAPADVAVLRLRQGNFGFVDVAGGKMPGNSKLECELTLREGQVVWDLNGISHREWEKQPVNQPTSQP
;
A
#
# COMPACT_ATOMS: atom_id res chain seq x y z
N PRO A 1 26.32 -2.95 -8.51
CA PRO A 1 27.35 -2.20 -7.74
C PRO A 1 27.00 -0.71 -7.51
N TYR A 2 26.53 0.03 -8.52
CA TYR A 2 26.28 1.48 -8.39
C TYR A 2 25.08 1.88 -7.51
N VAL A 3 24.04 1.03 -7.42
CA VAL A 3 22.83 1.35 -6.63
C VAL A 3 23.10 1.42 -5.13
N LEU A 4 24.05 0.62 -4.62
CA LEU A 4 24.46 0.66 -3.22
C LEU A 4 25.20 1.96 -2.88
N GLU A 5 26.11 2.38 -3.76
CA GLU A 5 26.80 3.67 -3.61
C GLU A 5 25.85 4.87 -3.77
N ALA A 6 24.85 4.76 -4.64
CA ALA A 6 23.78 5.76 -4.73
C ALA A 6 22.98 5.85 -3.42
N ARG A 7 22.59 4.71 -2.82
CA ARG A 7 21.92 4.71 -1.51
C ARG A 7 22.78 5.31 -0.41
N LYS A 8 24.09 5.00 -0.36
CA LYS A 8 25.02 5.62 0.60
C LYS A 8 25.10 7.14 0.48
N ARG A 9 24.87 7.69 -0.72
CA ARG A 9 24.78 9.14 -0.97
C ARG A 9 23.41 9.75 -0.62
N GLY A 10 22.47 8.95 -0.12
CA GLY A 10 21.14 9.40 0.25
C GLY A 10 20.12 9.38 -0.90
N ILE A 11 20.41 8.69 -2.01
CA ILE A 11 19.42 8.48 -3.08
C ILE A 11 18.36 7.50 -2.59
N ILE A 12 17.09 7.93 -2.67
CA ILE A 12 15.90 7.14 -2.34
C ILE A 12 15.52 6.26 -3.52
N PHE A 13 15.23 4.99 -3.24
CA PHE A 13 14.74 4.03 -4.23
C PHE A 13 13.26 3.74 -4.00
N ASP A 14 12.43 4.46 -4.75
CA ASP A 14 10.99 4.21 -4.81
C ASP A 14 10.65 3.11 -5.83
N VAL A 15 9.59 2.35 -5.58
CA VAL A 15 9.19 1.21 -6.44
C VAL A 15 8.64 1.66 -7.79
N GLY A 16 7.74 2.65 -7.81
CA GLY A 16 7.14 3.19 -9.03
C GLY A 16 6.62 2.13 -9.99
N HIS A 17 5.81 1.16 -9.52
CA HIS A 17 5.56 -0.09 -10.26
C HIS A 17 5.13 0.13 -11.72
N GLY A 18 4.11 0.96 -11.92
CA GLY A 18 3.66 1.44 -13.21
C GLY A 18 3.18 0.37 -14.17
N GLY A 19 3.02 0.78 -15.43
CA GLY A 19 2.80 -0.11 -16.56
C GLY A 19 4.09 -0.73 -17.13
N GLY A 20 5.28 -0.29 -16.69
CA GLY A 20 6.55 -0.68 -17.31
C GLY A 20 7.78 -0.83 -16.41
N SER A 21 7.69 -0.58 -15.10
CA SER A 21 8.90 -0.36 -14.27
C SER A 21 9.24 -1.51 -13.32
N PHE A 22 8.29 -2.38 -12.99
CA PHE A 22 8.50 -3.45 -12.02
C PHE A 22 8.51 -4.84 -12.66
N VAL A 23 9.60 -5.59 -12.43
CA VAL A 23 9.74 -7.00 -12.81
C VAL A 23 10.25 -7.83 -11.64
N PHE A 24 9.63 -8.99 -11.37
CA PHE A 24 10.02 -9.87 -10.27
C PHE A 24 11.45 -10.39 -10.42
N ARG A 25 11.91 -10.57 -11.66
CA ARG A 25 13.28 -11.00 -11.96
C ARG A 25 14.36 -10.03 -11.46
N GLN A 26 14.03 -8.76 -11.21
CA GLN A 26 14.94 -7.80 -10.59
C GLN A 26 14.63 -7.62 -9.11
N ALA A 27 13.35 -7.49 -8.74
CA ALA A 27 12.93 -7.24 -7.37
C ALA A 27 13.30 -8.38 -6.41
N VAL A 28 13.07 -9.65 -6.78
CA VAL A 28 13.32 -10.79 -5.89
C VAL A 28 14.81 -10.98 -5.57
N PRO A 29 15.74 -10.98 -6.55
CA PRO A 29 17.17 -11.06 -6.23
C PRO A 29 17.68 -9.86 -5.43
N ALA A 30 17.16 -8.66 -5.69
CA ALA A 30 17.52 -7.45 -4.92
C ALA A 30 17.11 -7.58 -3.45
N MET A 31 15.86 -7.97 -3.19
CA MET A 31 15.34 -8.23 -1.84
C MET A 31 16.17 -9.30 -1.11
N LYS A 32 16.51 -10.41 -1.77
CA LYS A 32 17.34 -11.49 -1.19
C LYS A 32 18.76 -11.04 -0.83
N GLN A 33 19.28 -10.01 -1.49
CA GLN A 33 20.59 -9.41 -1.19
C GLN A 33 20.49 -8.28 -0.15
N GLY A 34 19.33 -8.08 0.48
CA GLY A 34 19.10 -7.00 1.43
C GLY A 34 18.88 -5.63 0.80
N PHE A 35 18.71 -5.55 -0.52
CA PHE A 35 18.39 -4.30 -1.22
C PHE A 35 16.87 -4.13 -1.36
N THR A 36 16.24 -3.71 -0.26
CA THR A 36 14.80 -3.37 -0.22
C THR A 36 14.56 -1.94 -0.72
N PRO A 37 13.41 -1.60 -1.36
CA PRO A 37 13.10 -0.22 -1.74
C PRO A 37 12.94 0.66 -0.51
N ASP A 38 13.19 1.96 -0.61
CA ASP A 38 12.98 2.93 0.48
C ASP A 38 11.50 3.23 0.69
N SER A 39 10.74 3.35 -0.39
CA SER A 39 9.28 3.52 -0.41
C SER A 39 8.62 2.54 -1.39
N ILE A 40 7.36 2.19 -1.13
CA ILE A 40 6.51 1.44 -2.07
C ILE A 40 5.54 2.42 -2.70
N SER A 41 5.46 2.42 -4.02
CA SER A 41 4.52 3.24 -4.78
C SER A 41 4.01 2.53 -6.03
N THR A 42 2.99 3.10 -6.64
CA THR A 42 2.22 2.46 -7.70
C THR A 42 2.58 2.94 -9.10
N ASP A 43 2.91 4.21 -9.29
CA ASP A 43 2.80 4.86 -10.62
C ASP A 43 1.43 4.51 -11.26
N LEU A 44 0.36 4.83 -10.53
CA LEU A 44 -1.03 4.56 -10.93
C LEU A 44 -1.45 5.49 -12.07
N HIS A 45 -1.83 4.90 -13.19
CA HIS A 45 -2.40 5.58 -14.36
C HIS A 45 -3.33 4.61 -15.12
N ARG A 46 -4.06 5.12 -16.12
CA ARG A 46 -5.05 4.34 -16.90
C ARG A 46 -4.55 3.00 -17.44
N GLY A 47 -3.25 2.92 -17.78
CA GLY A 47 -2.64 1.70 -18.31
C GLY A 47 -2.21 0.70 -17.23
N SER A 48 -1.87 1.17 -16.03
CA SER A 48 -1.37 0.31 -14.95
C SER A 48 -2.48 -0.22 -14.03
N MET A 49 -3.59 0.53 -13.90
CA MET A 49 -4.68 0.24 -12.95
C MET A 49 -5.44 -1.07 -13.21
N ASN A 50 -5.48 -1.55 -14.45
CA ASN A 50 -6.13 -2.82 -14.82
C ASN A 50 -5.13 -3.92 -15.20
N ALA A 51 -3.83 -3.67 -15.01
CA ALA A 51 -2.75 -4.56 -15.42
C ALA A 51 -2.08 -5.24 -14.20
N GLY A 52 -0.77 -5.46 -14.25
CA GLY A 52 0.01 -6.06 -13.17
C GLY A 52 -0.02 -5.25 -11.87
N MET A 53 -0.04 -3.92 -11.97
CA MET A 53 0.07 -3.01 -10.81
C MET A 53 -1.21 -2.92 -9.98
N LYS A 54 -2.35 -2.61 -10.60
CA LYS A 54 -3.67 -2.42 -9.96
C LYS A 54 -3.72 -1.24 -8.99
N ASP A 55 -3.46 -1.49 -7.73
CA ASP A 55 -3.62 -0.54 -6.63
C ASP A 55 -2.47 -0.67 -5.64
N MET A 56 -2.44 0.23 -4.65
CA MET A 56 -1.39 0.28 -3.64
C MET A 56 -1.30 -1.02 -2.82
N LEU A 57 -2.45 -1.59 -2.42
CA LEU A 57 -2.49 -2.81 -1.61
C LEU A 57 -2.01 -4.04 -2.38
N ASN A 58 -2.24 -4.09 -3.69
CA ASN A 58 -1.72 -5.13 -4.57
C ASN A 58 -0.20 -5.04 -4.67
N VAL A 59 0.38 -3.84 -4.80
CA VAL A 59 1.85 -3.66 -4.81
C VAL A 59 2.45 -4.00 -3.43
N MET A 60 1.87 -3.52 -2.33
CA MET A 60 2.26 -3.89 -0.98
C MET A 60 2.22 -5.42 -0.76
N SER A 61 1.16 -6.07 -1.26
CA SER A 61 1.03 -7.53 -1.18
C SER A 61 2.12 -8.26 -1.97
N LYS A 62 2.61 -7.72 -3.09
CA LYS A 62 3.78 -8.30 -3.78
C LYS A 62 4.99 -8.31 -2.87
N PHE A 63 5.27 -7.22 -2.15
CA PHE A 63 6.40 -7.16 -1.22
C PHE A 63 6.25 -8.11 -0.03
N LEU A 64 5.04 -8.26 0.52
CA LEU A 64 4.76 -9.31 1.53
C LEU A 64 5.14 -10.70 1.00
N ASN A 65 4.70 -11.03 -0.22
CA ASN A 65 4.96 -12.36 -0.81
C ASN A 65 6.40 -12.51 -1.36
N MET A 66 7.17 -11.42 -1.45
CA MET A 66 8.63 -11.44 -1.67
C MET A 66 9.43 -11.58 -0.37
N GLY A 67 8.77 -11.68 0.78
CA GLY A 67 9.40 -11.91 2.09
C GLY A 67 9.66 -10.64 2.91
N MET A 68 9.12 -9.48 2.52
CA MET A 68 9.16 -8.28 3.36
C MET A 68 8.18 -8.44 4.53
N ALA A 69 8.62 -8.11 5.76
CA ALA A 69 7.75 -8.18 6.93
C ALA A 69 6.61 -7.14 6.84
N LEU A 70 5.44 -7.46 7.39
CA LEU A 70 4.29 -6.54 7.36
C LEU A 70 4.61 -5.14 7.92
N PRO A 71 5.28 -4.99 9.09
CA PRO A 71 5.66 -3.67 9.59
C PRO A 71 6.51 -2.87 8.60
N ASP A 72 7.43 -3.52 7.88
CA ASP A 72 8.27 -2.87 6.87
C ASP A 72 7.46 -2.45 5.64
N VAL A 73 6.50 -3.27 5.21
CA VAL A 73 5.58 -2.90 4.11
C VAL A 73 4.76 -1.66 4.49
N ILE A 74 4.25 -1.59 5.72
CA ILE A 74 3.52 -0.42 6.22
C ILE A 74 4.45 0.80 6.30
N LEU A 75 5.62 0.67 6.92
CA LEU A 75 6.63 1.74 7.06
C LEU A 75 6.97 2.38 5.71
N ARG A 76 7.21 1.55 4.69
CA ARG A 76 7.57 1.97 3.33
C ARG A 76 6.40 2.53 2.52
N SER A 77 5.17 2.38 3.03
CA SER A 77 3.95 2.88 2.39
C SER A 77 3.32 4.06 3.14
N THR A 78 3.83 4.43 4.31
CA THR A 78 3.30 5.52 5.14
C THR A 78 4.37 6.53 5.53
N TRP A 79 5.25 6.18 6.47
CA TRP A 79 6.17 7.11 7.11
C TRP A 79 7.34 7.49 6.22
N ASN A 80 7.91 6.52 5.49
CA ASN A 80 9.00 6.82 4.56
C ASN A 80 8.56 7.80 3.46
N PRO A 81 7.49 7.55 2.68
CA PRO A 81 7.06 8.50 1.67
C PRO A 81 6.67 9.86 2.26
N ALA A 82 6.04 9.91 3.45
CA ALA A 82 5.76 11.17 4.13
C ALA A 82 7.02 12.01 4.40
N ARG A 83 8.10 11.37 4.86
CA ARG A 83 9.41 12.02 5.04
C ARG A 83 10.03 12.45 3.71
N GLU A 84 9.95 11.61 2.69
CA GLU A 84 10.52 11.87 1.36
C GLU A 84 9.89 13.12 0.72
N ILE A 85 8.58 13.33 0.91
CA ILE A 85 7.87 14.53 0.43
C ILE A 85 7.85 15.68 1.45
N LYS A 86 8.57 15.57 2.57
CA LYS A 86 8.66 16.59 3.64
C LYS A 86 7.31 16.95 4.27
N ARG A 87 6.43 15.96 4.45
CA ARG A 87 5.14 16.08 5.13
C ARG A 87 5.14 15.22 6.40
N THR A 88 6.00 15.58 7.35
CA THR A 88 6.24 14.78 8.56
C THR A 88 5.10 14.77 9.56
N GLU A 89 4.04 15.54 9.31
CA GLU A 89 2.77 15.41 10.01
C GLU A 89 1.92 14.22 9.53
N LEU A 90 2.28 13.58 8.40
CA LEU A 90 1.56 12.43 7.84
C LEU A 90 2.29 11.10 8.11
N GLY A 91 1.57 10.00 7.93
CA GLY A 91 2.16 8.65 7.87
C GLY A 91 2.47 8.02 9.24
N HIS A 92 2.01 8.62 10.34
CA HIS A 92 2.16 8.09 11.70
C HIS A 92 0.90 8.34 12.55
N LEU A 93 0.78 7.64 13.69
CA LEU A 93 -0.41 7.67 14.58
C LEU A 93 -0.11 8.32 15.94
N SER A 94 0.84 9.26 15.99
CA SER A 94 1.20 9.94 17.24
C SER A 94 0.18 11.04 17.58
N ALA A 95 0.02 11.36 18.86
CA ALA A 95 -0.84 12.46 19.28
C ALA A 95 -0.45 13.78 18.58
N GLY A 96 -1.46 14.48 18.05
CA GLY A 96 -1.27 15.73 17.28
C GLY A 96 -1.20 15.53 15.75
N ALA A 97 -1.06 14.30 15.25
CA ALA A 97 -1.20 14.00 13.82
C ALA A 97 -2.68 14.10 13.36
N PRO A 98 -2.94 14.41 12.07
CA PRO A 98 -4.28 14.27 11.50
C PRO A 98 -4.76 12.82 11.62
N ALA A 99 -6.08 12.65 11.82
CA ALA A 99 -6.71 11.34 11.94
C ALA A 99 -6.93 10.68 10.55
N ASP A 100 -5.83 10.49 9.82
CA ASP A 100 -5.75 9.77 8.55
C ASP A 100 -5.39 8.31 8.81
N VAL A 101 -6.36 7.41 8.67
CA VAL A 101 -6.21 6.00 9.06
C VAL A 101 -6.76 5.09 7.98
N ALA A 102 -5.95 4.12 7.54
CA ALA A 102 -6.42 2.99 6.75
C ALA A 102 -6.46 1.73 7.62
N VAL A 103 -7.64 1.15 7.79
CA VAL A 103 -7.82 -0.16 8.43
C VAL A 103 -7.67 -1.23 7.37
N LEU A 104 -6.66 -2.08 7.52
CA LEU A 104 -6.33 -3.12 6.56
C LEU A 104 -6.53 -4.51 7.15
N ARG A 105 -7.13 -5.41 6.37
CA ARG A 105 -7.18 -6.84 6.66
C ARG A 105 -6.08 -7.57 5.91
N LEU A 106 -5.30 -8.38 6.63
CA LEU A 106 -4.39 -9.36 6.03
C LEU A 106 -5.15 -10.66 5.74
N ARG A 107 -5.46 -10.90 4.47
CA ARG A 107 -6.12 -12.12 4.01
C ARG A 107 -5.10 -13.21 3.74
N GLN A 108 -5.41 -14.42 4.20
CA GLN A 108 -4.71 -15.64 3.84
C GLN A 108 -5.49 -16.39 2.75
N GLY A 109 -4.80 -16.96 1.77
CA GLY A 109 -5.44 -17.65 0.65
C GLY A 109 -4.47 -18.03 -0.45
N ASN A 110 -4.97 -18.28 -1.66
CA ASN A 110 -4.16 -18.52 -2.85
C ASN A 110 -4.35 -17.35 -3.82
N PHE A 111 -3.29 -16.57 -4.04
CA PHE A 111 -3.31 -15.38 -4.88
C PHE A 111 -2.25 -15.46 -5.99
N GLY A 112 -2.48 -14.70 -7.06
CA GLY A 112 -1.53 -14.53 -8.14
C GLY A 112 -1.22 -13.05 -8.37
N PHE A 113 0.06 -12.72 -8.46
CA PHE A 113 0.54 -11.38 -8.75
C PHE A 113 1.31 -11.38 -10.06
N VAL A 114 1.07 -10.39 -10.92
CA VAL A 114 1.70 -10.29 -12.24
C VAL A 114 2.55 -9.03 -12.30
N ASP A 115 3.75 -9.11 -12.86
CA ASP A 115 4.62 -7.96 -13.13
C ASP A 115 4.40 -7.39 -14.54
N VAL A 116 5.14 -6.35 -14.92
CA VAL A 116 4.94 -5.68 -16.22
C VAL A 116 5.40 -6.53 -17.42
N ALA A 117 6.18 -7.59 -17.18
CA ALA A 117 6.67 -8.52 -18.21
C ALA A 117 5.82 -9.80 -18.31
N GLY A 118 4.68 -9.87 -17.61
CA GLY A 118 3.81 -11.04 -17.59
C GLY A 118 4.28 -12.16 -16.65
N GLY A 119 5.33 -11.92 -15.86
CA GLY A 119 5.80 -12.86 -14.84
C GLY A 119 4.77 -13.01 -13.72
N LYS A 120 4.34 -14.25 -13.44
CA LYS A 120 3.41 -14.56 -12.34
C LYS A 120 4.16 -15.04 -11.10
N MET A 121 3.86 -14.42 -9.96
CA MET A 121 4.27 -14.86 -8.64
C MET A 121 3.07 -15.43 -7.88
N PRO A 122 3.11 -16.68 -7.40
CA PRO A 122 2.13 -17.16 -6.43
C PRO A 122 2.34 -16.46 -5.09
N GLY A 123 1.25 -16.22 -4.36
CA GLY A 123 1.33 -15.67 -3.01
C GLY A 123 0.21 -16.19 -2.12
N ASN A 124 0.45 -16.16 -0.81
CA ASN A 124 -0.49 -16.65 0.19
C ASN A 124 -1.14 -15.53 1.02
N SER A 125 -0.64 -14.31 0.91
CA SER A 125 -1.05 -13.16 1.72
C SER A 125 -1.50 -12.00 0.83
N LYS A 126 -2.64 -11.36 1.14
CA LYS A 126 -3.13 -10.18 0.42
C LYS A 126 -3.71 -9.15 1.40
N LEU A 127 -3.35 -7.89 1.23
CA LEU A 127 -3.94 -6.78 1.97
C LEU A 127 -5.25 -6.33 1.30
N GLU A 128 -6.25 -6.01 2.11
CA GLU A 128 -7.55 -5.49 1.71
C GLU A 128 -7.92 -4.32 2.63
N CYS A 129 -8.42 -3.21 2.07
CA CYS A 129 -8.84 -2.07 2.89
C CYS A 129 -10.28 -2.28 3.35
N GLU A 130 -10.47 -2.29 4.66
CA GLU A 130 -11.77 -2.41 5.31
C GLU A 130 -12.41 -1.03 5.50
N LEU A 131 -11.61 -0.02 5.88
CA LEU A 131 -12.07 1.34 6.19
C LEU A 131 -10.95 2.35 5.94
N THR A 132 -11.29 3.54 5.44
CA THR A 132 -10.38 4.70 5.40
C THR A 132 -11.03 5.89 6.07
N LEU A 133 -10.29 6.51 6.99
CA LEU A 133 -10.59 7.81 7.57
C LEU A 133 -9.63 8.85 7.00
N ARG A 134 -10.16 10.03 6.70
CA ARG A 134 -9.37 11.23 6.40
C ARG A 134 -9.83 12.34 7.33
N GLU A 135 -8.90 12.92 8.08
CA GLU A 135 -9.16 13.95 9.08
C GLU A 135 -10.31 13.55 10.06
N GLY A 136 -10.38 12.26 10.39
CA GLY A 136 -11.40 11.70 11.28
C GLY A 136 -12.75 11.39 10.63
N GLN A 137 -12.93 11.67 9.34
CA GLN A 137 -14.15 11.35 8.59
C GLN A 137 -13.99 10.07 7.78
N VAL A 138 -15.00 9.20 7.80
CA VAL A 138 -15.02 7.99 6.97
C VAL A 138 -15.20 8.39 5.51
N VAL A 139 -14.24 8.01 4.65
CA VAL A 139 -14.24 8.29 3.20
C VAL A 139 -14.26 7.01 2.36
N TRP A 140 -14.07 5.86 3.00
CA TRP A 140 -14.19 4.53 2.39
C TRP A 140 -14.60 3.54 3.46
N ASP A 141 -15.61 2.71 3.18
CA ASP A 141 -16.06 1.63 4.05
C ASP A 141 -16.47 0.44 3.18
N LEU A 142 -15.61 -0.59 3.14
CA LEU A 142 -15.80 -1.73 2.24
C LEU A 142 -17.01 -2.58 2.64
N ASN A 143 -17.18 -2.77 3.95
CA ASN A 143 -18.14 -3.72 4.53
C ASN A 143 -19.20 -3.04 5.40
N GLY A 144 -19.29 -1.72 5.38
CA GLY A 144 -20.24 -0.95 6.19
C GLY A 144 -19.93 -1.01 7.69
N ILE A 145 -18.68 -1.25 8.10
CA ILE A 145 -18.32 -1.47 9.51
C ILE A 145 -18.50 -0.22 10.39
N SER A 146 -18.57 0.96 9.77
CA SER A 146 -18.87 2.21 10.47
C SER A 146 -20.37 2.46 10.66
N HIS A 147 -21.22 1.65 10.01
CA HIS A 147 -22.67 1.79 10.01
C HIS A 147 -23.35 0.80 10.96
N ARG A 148 -24.58 1.14 11.37
CA ARG A 148 -25.47 0.23 12.10
C ARG A 148 -26.25 -0.64 11.12
N GLU A 149 -26.68 -1.80 11.59
CA GLU A 149 -27.67 -2.63 10.89
C GLU A 149 -28.91 -1.80 10.51
N TRP A 150 -29.48 -2.09 9.34
CA TRP A 150 -30.53 -1.27 8.74
C TRP A 150 -31.81 -1.26 9.59
N GLU A 151 -32.12 -2.33 10.32
CA GLU A 151 -33.26 -2.39 11.24
C GLU A 151 -33.10 -1.48 12.46
N LYS A 152 -31.87 -1.08 12.78
CA LYS A 152 -31.52 -0.21 13.92
C LYS A 152 -31.34 1.25 13.51
N GLN A 153 -31.63 1.58 12.25
CA GLN A 153 -31.60 2.96 11.74
C GLN A 153 -32.80 3.75 12.26
N PRO A 154 -32.61 4.95 12.84
CA PRO A 154 -33.72 5.82 13.20
C PRO A 154 -34.50 6.28 11.96
N VAL A 155 -35.83 6.18 11.99
CA VAL A 155 -36.74 6.41 10.85
C VAL A 155 -36.60 7.82 10.21
N ASN A 156 -36.05 8.80 10.93
CA ASN A 156 -35.99 10.21 10.51
C ASN A 156 -34.61 10.88 10.67
N GLN A 157 -33.50 10.13 10.65
CA GLN A 157 -32.20 10.79 10.58
C GLN A 157 -31.91 11.24 9.14
N PRO A 158 -31.59 12.53 8.89
CA PRO A 158 -31.07 12.93 7.59
C PRO A 158 -29.83 12.07 7.32
N THR A 159 -29.71 11.59 6.08
CA THR A 159 -28.51 10.88 5.62
C THR A 159 -27.34 11.86 5.67
N SER A 160 -26.69 12.00 6.82
CA SER A 160 -25.39 12.64 6.90
C SER A 160 -24.38 11.62 6.39
N GLN A 161 -24.29 11.49 5.07
CA GLN A 161 -23.04 11.11 4.44
C GLN A 161 -22.32 12.40 4.05
N PRO A 162 -20.99 12.51 4.28
CA PRO A 162 -20.17 13.49 3.59
C PRO A 162 -20.19 13.29 2.07
#